data_AF-A0AAJ6NW54-F1
#
_entry.id   AF-A0AAJ6NW54-F1
#
_cell.length_a   1.000
_cell.length_b   1.000
_cell.length_c   1.000
_cell.angle_alpha   90.00
_cell.angle_beta   90.00
_cell.angle_gamma   90.00
#
_symmetry.space_group_name_H-M   'P 1'
#
loop_
_entity.id
_entity.type
_entity.pdbx_description
1 polymer ?
#
loop_
_entity_poly.entity_id
_entity_poly.type
_entity_poly.pdbx_seq_one_letter_code
_entity_poly.pdbx_strand_id
1 'polypeptide(L)'
;MSRMFRRYHRQIAIVLCLPLFLTVLTGMGFTIAHEWLHQNELGEFLLGLHTLEILHLEGIYPILNGLGLIGLLITGLSMTGLFSQRRNQNNQG
;
A
#
# COMPACT_ATOMS: atom_id res chain seq x y z
N MET A 1 -1.33 6.55 -21.86
CA MET A 1 -0.94 7.40 -20.71
C MET A 1 0.33 8.18 -20.98
N SER A 2 0.37 9.45 -20.56
CA SER A 2 1.52 10.34 -20.73
C SER A 2 2.75 9.83 -19.95
N ARG A 3 3.96 10.13 -20.45
CA ARG A 3 5.23 9.75 -19.78
C ARG A 3 5.36 10.40 -18.39
N MET A 4 4.79 11.60 -18.22
CA MET A 4 4.78 12.31 -16.94
C MET A 4 3.97 11.59 -15.87
N PHE A 5 2.79 11.05 -16.20
CA PHE A 5 1.95 10.32 -15.25
C PHE A 5 2.68 9.09 -14.65
N ARG A 6 3.44 8.36 -15.49
CA ARG A 6 4.31 7.26 -15.05
C ARG A 6 5.45 7.70 -14.13
N ARG A 7 6.02 8.90 -14.35
CA ARG A 7 7.08 9.44 -13.49
C ARG A 7 6.54 9.84 -12.12
N TYR A 8 5.38 10.51 -12.07
CA TYR A 8 4.73 10.89 -10.82
C TYR A 8 4.29 9.68 -10.00
N HIS A 9 3.62 8.70 -10.62
CA HIS A 9 3.25 7.47 -9.93
C HIS A 9 4.46 6.78 -9.30
N ARG A 10 5.59 6.67 -10.02
CA ARG A 10 6.80 6.04 -9.47
C ARG A 10 7.32 6.76 -8.22
N GLN A 11 7.32 8.09 -8.20
CA GLN A 11 7.77 8.86 -7.03
C GLN A 11 6.82 8.67 -5.85
N ILE A 12 5.52 8.79 -6.09
CA ILE A 12 4.47 8.61 -5.07
C ILE A 12 4.47 7.18 -4.54
N ALA A 13 4.65 6.19 -5.42
CA ALA A 13 4.73 4.77 -5.06
C ALA A 13 5.88 4.49 -4.10
N ILE A 14 7.08 5.04 -4.32
CA ILE A 14 8.20 4.83 -3.40
C ILE A 14 7.87 5.39 -2.01
N VAL A 15 7.29 6.60 -1.95
CA VAL A 15 6.96 7.26 -0.68
C VAL A 15 5.86 6.51 0.07
N LEU A 16 4.82 6.03 -0.62
CA LEU A 16 3.69 5.33 -0.02
C LEU A 16 3.96 3.85 0.24
N CYS A 17 4.84 3.19 -0.53
CA CYS A 17 5.20 1.79 -0.29
C CYS A 17 5.97 1.61 1.02
N LEU A 18 6.77 2.59 1.46
CA LEU A 18 7.50 2.50 2.73
C LEU A 18 6.58 2.32 3.95
N PRO A 19 5.62 3.21 4.22
CA PRO A 19 4.71 3.03 5.35
C PRO A 19 3.78 1.83 5.16
N LEU A 20 3.35 1.53 3.92
CA LEU A 20 2.57 0.32 3.64
C LEU A 20 3.34 -0.97 3.97
N PHE A 21 4.62 -1.03 3.59
CA PHE A 21 5.50 -2.15 3.91
C PHE A 21 5.67 -2.29 5.42
N LEU A 22 5.86 -1.17 6.14
CA LEU A 22 5.93 -1.16 7.59
C LEU A 22 4.63 -1.74 8.20
N THR A 23 3.45 -1.29 7.75
CA THR A 23 2.17 -1.81 8.26
C THR A 23 1.98 -3.29 8.00
N VAL A 24 2.37 -3.79 6.82
CA VAL A 24 2.28 -5.22 6.51
C VAL A 24 3.23 -6.02 7.38
N LEU A 25 4.48 -5.55 7.55
CA LEU A 25 5.49 -6.25 8.33
C LEU A 25 5.12 -6.30 9.82
N THR A 26 4.66 -5.18 10.38
CA THR A 26 4.21 -5.08 11.77
C THR A 26 2.92 -5.85 12.01
N GLY A 27 1.97 -5.86 11.07
CA GLY A 27 0.74 -6.65 11.17
C GLY A 27 1.02 -8.15 11.17
N MET A 28 1.88 -8.63 10.26
CA MET A 28 2.34 -10.03 10.27
C MET A 28 3.13 -10.35 11.54
N GLY A 29 4.01 -9.43 11.95
CA GLY A 29 4.80 -9.55 13.17
C GLY A 29 3.92 -9.64 14.42
N PHE A 30 2.85 -8.85 14.50
CA PHE A 30 1.88 -8.90 15.59
C PHE A 30 1.26 -10.28 15.72
N THR A 31 0.74 -10.85 14.63
CA THR A 31 0.20 -12.22 14.63
C THR A 31 1.24 -13.24 15.09
N ILE A 32 2.48 -13.16 14.62
CA ILE A 32 3.55 -14.07 15.05
C ILE A 32 3.88 -13.90 16.54
N ALA A 33 4.08 -12.66 17.00
CA ALA A 33 4.50 -12.39 18.37
C ALA A 33 3.38 -12.67 19.37
N HIS A 34 2.18 -12.16 19.11
CA HIS A 34 1.04 -12.24 20.01
C HIS A 34 0.34 -13.60 19.93
N GLU A 35 -0.01 -14.07 18.74
CA GLU A 35 -0.82 -15.30 18.59
C GLU A 35 0.03 -16.57 18.65
N TRP A 36 1.21 -16.58 18.05
CA TRP A 36 2.02 -17.81 18.00
C TRP A 36 2.97 -17.92 19.19
N LEU A 37 3.67 -16.84 19.51
CA LEU A 37 4.68 -16.82 20.57
C LEU A 37 4.13 -16.40 21.94
N HIS A 38 2.87 -15.95 22.02
CA HIS A 38 2.22 -15.47 23.24
C HIS A 38 2.99 -14.35 23.96
N GLN A 39 3.74 -13.55 23.18
CA GLN A 39 4.54 -12.42 23.64
C GLN A 39 3.73 -11.13 23.54
N ASN A 40 2.89 -10.88 24.54
CA ASN A 40 1.94 -9.76 24.55
C ASN A 40 2.64 -8.39 24.45
N GLU A 41 3.72 -8.19 25.21
CA GLU A 41 4.51 -6.94 25.19
C GLU A 41 5.06 -6.62 23.80
N LEU A 42 5.62 -7.62 23.11
CA LEU A 42 6.12 -7.46 21.74
C LEU A 42 4.98 -7.24 20.75
N GLY A 43 3.84 -7.91 20.96
CA GLY A 43 2.62 -7.69 20.17
C GLY A 43 2.16 -6.24 20.26
N GLU A 44 1.96 -5.71 21.47
CA GLU A 44 1.53 -4.33 21.68
C GLU A 44 2.53 -3.32 21.11
N PHE A 45 3.84 -3.56 21.26
CA PHE A 45 4.86 -2.72 20.64
C PHE A 45 4.75 -2.71 19.10
N LEU A 46 4.56 -3.88 18.48
CA LEU A 46 4.37 -3.98 17.03
C LEU A 46 3.08 -3.32 16.57
N LEU A 47 2.02 -3.39 17.37
CA LEU A 47 0.74 -2.76 17.08
C LEU A 47 0.83 -1.22 17.20
N GLY A 48 1.56 -0.70 18.19
CA GLY A 48 1.87 0.73 18.29
C GLY A 48 2.74 1.25 17.15
N LEU A 49 3.67 0.43 16.62
CA LEU A 49 4.39 0.75 15.38
C LEU A 49 3.50 0.66 14.13
N HIS A 50 2.57 -0.30 14.09
CA HIS A 50 1.63 -0.50 13.00
C HIS A 50 0.70 0.71 12.84
N THR A 51 0.23 1.29 13.94
CA THR A 51 -0.61 2.48 13.94
C THR A 51 0.18 3.79 13.94
N LEU A 52 1.50 3.73 14.14
CA LEU A 52 2.35 4.90 14.44
C LEU A 52 1.85 5.70 15.67
N GLU A 53 1.29 4.99 16.64
CA GLU A 53 0.88 5.54 17.94
C GLU A 53 2.07 6.14 18.70
N ILE A 54 3.27 5.59 18.50
CA ILE A 54 4.51 6.15 19.06
C ILE A 54 4.79 7.61 18.61
N LEU A 55 4.17 8.07 17.52
CA LEU A 55 4.24 9.44 17.03
C LEU A 55 2.93 10.21 17.20
N HIS A 56 1.93 9.67 17.92
CA HIS A 56 0.56 10.21 18.06
C HIS A 56 -0.17 10.36 16.71
N LEU A 57 0.10 9.46 15.77
CA LEU A 57 -0.46 9.50 14.43
C LEU A 57 -1.55 8.44 14.20
N GLU A 58 -1.97 7.69 15.23
CA GLU A 58 -2.87 6.54 15.09
C GLU A 58 -4.22 6.87 14.45
N GLY A 59 -4.70 8.11 14.59
CA GLY A 59 -5.97 8.54 13.98
C GLY A 59 -5.88 8.84 12.47
N ILE A 60 -4.71 9.20 11.94
CA ILE A 60 -4.54 9.70 10.57
C ILE A 60 -3.73 8.72 9.72
N TYR A 61 -2.71 8.09 10.31
CA TYR A 61 -1.77 7.25 9.59
C TYR A 61 -2.42 6.05 8.89
N PRO A 62 -3.29 5.25 9.55
CA PRO A 62 -3.99 4.14 8.87
C PRO A 62 -4.85 4.63 7.70
N ILE A 63 -5.48 5.80 7.83
CA ILE A 63 -6.31 6.40 6.77
C ILE A 63 -5.44 6.81 5.58
N LEU A 64 -4.30 7.45 5.82
CA LEU A 64 -3.35 7.84 4.78
C LEU A 64 -2.79 6.61 4.05
N ASN A 65 -2.47 5.53 4.79
CA ASN A 65 -2.04 4.27 4.18
C ASN A 65 -3.14 3.66 3.31
N GLY A 66 -4.38 3.59 3.81
CA GLY A 66 -5.51 3.08 3.04
C GLY A 66 -5.76 3.86 1.74
N LEU A 67 -5.81 5.20 1.83
CA LEU A 67 -5.96 6.08 0.67
C LEU A 67 -4.79 5.96 -0.30
N GLY A 68 -3.57 5.91 0.23
CA GLY A 68 -2.35 5.73 -0.55
C GLY A 68 -2.36 4.42 -1.34
N LEU A 69 -2.73 3.31 -0.68
CA LEU A 69 -2.86 2.00 -1.32
C LEU A 69 -3.91 2.01 -2.43
N ILE A 70 -5.11 2.56 -2.16
CA ILE A 70 -6.18 2.67 -3.17
C ILE A 70 -5.69 3.49 -4.37
N GLY A 71 -5.05 4.64 -4.12
CA GLY A 71 -4.48 5.48 -5.17
C GLY A 71 -3.44 4.74 -6.00
N LEU A 72 -2.52 4.02 -5.35
CA LEU A 72 -1.49 3.22 -6.03
C LEU A 72 -2.10 2.08 -6.87
N LEU A 73 -3.12 1.40 -6.36
CA LEU A 73 -3.80 0.34 -7.10
C LEU A 73 -4.52 0.89 -8.33
N ILE A 74 -5.33 1.95 -8.18
CA ILE A 74 -6.06 2.55 -9.31
C ILE A 74 -5.08 3.05 -10.38
N THR A 75 -4.04 3.78 -9.95
CA THR A 75 -3.06 4.36 -10.89
C THR A 75 -2.14 3.29 -11.51
N GLY A 76 -1.78 2.25 -10.76
CA GLY A 76 -0.99 1.12 -11.27
C GLY A 76 -1.78 0.25 -12.26
N LEU A 77 -3.01 -0.15 -11.92
CA LEU A 77 -3.86 -0.98 -12.79
C LEU A 77 -4.24 -0.26 -14.09
N SER A 78 -4.42 1.06 -14.03
CA SER A 78 -4.67 1.84 -15.24
C SER A 78 -3.43 1.96 -16.14
N MET A 79 -2.21 1.76 -15.62
CA MET A 79 -0.96 1.72 -16.39
C MET A 79 -0.63 0.34 -16.98
N THR A 80 -1.05 -0.76 -16.35
CA THR A 80 -0.71 -2.14 -16.80
C THR A 80 -1.43 -2.55 -18.08
N GLY A 81 -2.37 -1.76 -18.58
CA GLY A 81 -3.08 -2.06 -19.82
C GLY A 81 -4.14 -3.15 -19.67
N LEU A 82 -4.50 -3.55 -18.44
CA LEU A 82 -5.64 -4.44 -18.17
C LEU A 82 -6.96 -3.90 -18.76
N PHE A 83 -7.08 -2.58 -18.92
CA PHE A 83 -8.20 -1.91 -19.59
C PHE A 83 -7.98 -1.63 -21.09
N SER A 84 -6.83 -2.03 -21.66
CA SER A 84 -6.39 -1.61 -23.01
C SER A 84 -6.76 -2.58 -24.13
N GLN A 85 -7.61 -3.58 -23.93
CA GLN A 85 -7.88 -4.58 -24.96
C GLN A 85 -9.37 -4.69 -25.30
N ARG A 86 -9.76 -4.02 -26.40
CA ARG A 86 -10.65 -4.50 -27.48
C ARG A 86 -10.99 -3.35 -28.46
N ARG A 87 -10.01 -2.86 -29.23
CA ARG A 87 -10.32 -1.97 -30.36
C ARG A 87 -9.31 -2.06 -31.51
N ASN A 88 -9.00 -3.28 -31.96
CA ASN A 88 -8.27 -3.43 -33.21
C ASN A 88 -8.47 -4.81 -33.89
N GLN A 89 -9.71 -5.16 -34.25
CA GLN A 89 -10.01 -6.28 -35.16
C GLN A 89 -11.08 -5.95 -36.22
N ASN A 90 -11.29 -4.66 -36.55
CA ASN A 90 -12.35 -4.28 -37.51
C ASN A 90 -11.85 -3.34 -38.62
N ASN A 91 -10.63 -3.57 -39.13
CA ASN A 91 -10.11 -2.80 -40.26
C ASN A 91 -9.20 -3.64 -41.18
N GLN A 92 -9.72 -4.79 -41.63
CA GLN A 92 -9.26 -5.48 -42.83
C GLN A 92 -10.49 -5.84 -43.65
N GLY A 93 -11.03 -4.83 -44.34
CA GLY A 93 -11.90 -4.99 -45.50
C GLY A 93 -11.07 -4.91 -46.77
#